data_AF-A0A109W6A2-F1
#
_entry.id   AF-A0A109W6A2-F1
#
_cell.length_a   1.000
_cell.length_b   1.000
_cell.length_c   1.000
_cell.angle_alpha   90.00
_cell.angle_beta   90.00
_cell.angle_gamma   90.00
#
_symmetry.space_group_name_H-M   'P 1'
#
loop_
_entity.id
_entity.type
_entity.pdbx_description
1 polymer ?
#
loop_
_entity_poly.entity_id
_entity_poly.type
_entity_poly.pdbx_seq_one_letter_code
_entity_poly.pdbx_strand_id
1 'polypeptide(L)'
;MKKILILLCILGLAGCATLRKTSGNLVSQDTLSAAYPGDAAIMAEMAADELVRLYPPAQVPLELVLVDGAFGQALDEVLRAKGFAVGPKRDAVRIAYIVNPLSDEPGTGFAQVRASTGEVFAFRKALR
;
A
#
# COMPACT_ATOMS: atom_id res chain seq x y z
N MET A 1 39.62 27.48 2.15
CA MET A 1 38.77 26.52 1.40
C MET A 1 38.16 25.52 2.39
N LYS A 2 37.05 25.90 3.05
CA LYS A 2 36.40 25.12 4.13
C LYS A 2 34.90 25.43 4.20
N LYS A 3 34.27 25.60 3.03
CA LYS A 3 32.82 25.83 2.89
C LYS A 3 32.14 24.82 1.95
N ILE A 4 32.92 23.97 1.28
CA ILE A 4 32.41 22.96 0.33
C ILE A 4 31.96 21.67 1.06
N LEU A 5 32.43 21.44 2.29
CA LEU A 5 32.11 20.22 3.04
C LEU A 5 30.71 20.21 3.70
N ILE A 6 29.98 21.33 3.65
CA ILE A 6 28.63 21.41 4.26
C ILE A 6 27.53 21.13 3.22
N LEU A 7 27.81 21.28 1.92
CA LEU A 7 26.81 21.08 0.86
C LEU A 7 26.58 19.59 0.53
N LEU A 8 27.49 18.69 0.92
CA LEU A 8 27.41 17.26 0.57
C LEU A 8 26.65 16.41 1.62
N CYS A 9 26.43 16.90 2.83
CA CYS A 9 25.69 16.17 3.88
C CYS A 9 24.17 16.25 3.74
N ILE A 10 23.63 17.09 2.85
CA ILE A 10 22.18 17.30 2.72
C ILE A 10 21.53 16.29 1.76
N LEU A 11 22.31 15.56 0.93
CA LEU A 11 21.77 14.57 -0.01
C LEU A 11 21.60 13.16 0.58
N GLY A 12 22.04 12.90 1.81
CA GLY A 12 22.00 11.56 2.43
C GLY A 12 20.77 11.26 3.30
N LEU A 13 19.85 12.22 3.48
CA LEU A 13 18.69 12.11 4.37
C LEU A 13 17.34 12.00 3.64
N ALA A 14 17.32 11.49 2.40
CA ALA A 14 16.10 10.87 1.87
C ALA A 14 15.86 9.54 2.63
N GLY A 15 15.62 9.64 3.93
CA GLY A 15 15.24 8.51 4.77
C GLY A 15 14.01 7.84 4.18
N CYS A 16 13.98 6.51 4.21
CA CYS A 16 12.84 5.68 3.84
C CYS A 16 11.55 6.31 4.37
N ALA A 17 10.83 7.04 3.52
CA ALA A 17 9.60 7.70 3.90
C ALA A 17 8.57 6.59 4.12
N THR A 18 8.42 6.18 5.38
CA THR A 18 7.35 5.26 5.77
C THR A 18 6.05 5.99 5.57
N LEU A 19 5.28 5.57 4.57
CA LEU A 19 3.96 6.13 4.33
C LEU A 19 3.02 5.48 5.33
N ARG A 20 2.35 6.30 6.14
CA ARG A 20 1.41 5.81 7.15
C ARG A 20 0.24 6.76 7.27
N LYS A 21 -0.97 6.21 7.27
CA LYS A 21 -2.20 6.96 7.46
C LYS A 21 -3.21 6.16 8.27
N THR A 22 -3.93 6.85 9.15
CA THR A 22 -4.94 6.25 10.03
C THR A 22 -6.30 6.84 9.72
N SER A 23 -7.34 6.01 9.70
CA SER A 23 -8.73 6.42 9.56
C SER A 23 -9.61 5.60 10.52
N GLY A 24 -10.04 6.22 11.62
CA GLY A 24 -10.69 5.51 12.72
C GLY A 24 -9.78 4.45 13.33
N ASN A 25 -10.23 3.19 13.35
CA ASN A 25 -9.46 2.03 13.82
C ASN A 25 -8.62 1.35 12.72
N LEU A 26 -8.66 1.86 11.49
CA LEU A 26 -7.90 1.33 10.37
C LEU A 26 -6.56 2.08 10.24
N VAL A 27 -5.48 1.33 10.07
CA VAL A 27 -4.13 1.86 9.86
C VAL A 27 -3.62 1.31 8.54
N SER A 28 -3.20 2.21 7.65
CA SER A 28 -2.43 1.85 6.47
C SER A 28 -0.97 2.24 6.64
N GLN A 29 -0.08 1.37 6.20
CA GLN A 29 1.36 1.58 6.22
C GLN A 29 2.00 0.93 5.00
N ASP A 30 2.91 1.65 4.37
CA ASP A 30 3.75 1.16 3.28
C ASP A 30 5.22 1.50 3.57
N THR A 31 5.99 0.46 3.84
CA THR A 31 7.46 0.53 3.92
C THR A 31 8.15 -0.25 2.81
N LEU A 32 7.40 -1.03 2.02
CA LEU A 32 7.95 -1.85 0.94
C LEU A 32 8.20 -1.03 -0.31
N SER A 33 7.27 -0.15 -0.68
CA SER A 33 7.30 0.60 -1.95
C SER A 33 8.53 1.48 -2.13
N ALA A 34 9.15 1.93 -1.03
CA ALA A 34 10.35 2.74 -1.10
C ALA A 34 11.56 1.96 -1.65
N ALA A 35 11.63 0.65 -1.37
CA ALA A 35 12.75 -0.21 -1.77
C ALA A 35 12.40 -1.14 -2.94
N TYR A 36 11.13 -1.57 -3.04
CA TYR A 36 10.69 -2.57 -4.02
C TYR A 36 9.38 -2.14 -4.72
N PRO A 37 9.35 -1.00 -5.45
CA PRO A 37 8.13 -0.47 -6.03
C PRO A 37 7.46 -1.43 -7.04
N GLY A 38 8.24 -2.17 -7.83
CA GLY A 38 7.71 -3.15 -8.78
C GLY A 38 7.03 -4.34 -8.10
N ASP A 39 7.64 -4.86 -7.02
CA ASP A 39 7.02 -5.94 -6.24
C ASP A 39 5.79 -5.46 -5.48
N ALA A 40 5.81 -4.20 -4.99
CA ALA A 40 4.68 -3.57 -4.35
C ALA A 40 3.48 -3.46 -5.31
N ALA A 41 3.71 -3.13 -6.58
CA ALA A 41 2.65 -3.11 -7.60
C ALA A 41 2.07 -4.52 -7.88
N ILE A 42 2.92 -5.54 -8.00
CA ILE A 42 2.45 -6.93 -8.17
C ILE A 42 1.63 -7.38 -6.96
N MET A 43 2.07 -7.03 -5.75
CA MET A 43 1.32 -7.30 -4.52
C MET A 43 -0.03 -6.55 -4.50
N ALA A 44 -0.09 -5.33 -5.03
CA ALA A 44 -1.34 -4.60 -5.16
C ALA A 44 -2.32 -5.28 -6.11
N GLU A 45 -1.86 -5.87 -7.22
CA GLU A 45 -2.70 -6.69 -8.11
C GLU A 45 -3.29 -7.91 -7.38
N MET A 46 -2.47 -8.62 -6.60
CA MET A 46 -2.92 -9.75 -5.78
C MET A 46 -3.99 -9.31 -4.75
N ALA A 47 -3.79 -8.16 -4.12
CA ALA A 47 -4.79 -7.60 -3.20
C ALA A 47 -6.09 -7.22 -3.91
N ALA A 48 -6.00 -6.64 -5.11
CA ALA A 48 -7.17 -6.29 -5.91
C ALA A 48 -7.97 -7.52 -6.35
N ASP A 49 -7.30 -8.61 -6.72
CA ASP A 49 -7.95 -9.88 -7.06
C ASP A 49 -8.74 -10.47 -5.88
N GLU A 50 -8.18 -10.39 -4.66
CA GLU A 50 -8.90 -10.84 -3.47
C GLU A 50 -10.07 -9.92 -3.12
N LEU A 51 -9.91 -8.61 -3.28
CA LEU A 51 -11.01 -7.65 -3.07
C LEU A 51 -12.18 -7.88 -4.05
N VAL A 52 -11.92 -8.28 -5.30
CA VAL A 52 -12.99 -8.68 -6.24
C VAL A 52 -13.75 -9.92 -5.77
N ARG A 53 -13.08 -10.85 -5.10
CA ARG A 53 -13.73 -12.05 -4.55
C ARG A 53 -14.64 -11.70 -3.37
N LEU A 54 -14.26 -10.70 -2.58
CA LEU A 54 -15.00 -10.27 -1.39
C LEU A 54 -16.13 -9.30 -1.71
N TYR A 55 -15.95 -8.39 -2.67
CA TYR A 55 -16.88 -7.32 -2.98
C TYR A 55 -17.23 -7.31 -4.48
N PRO A 56 -18.51 -7.37 -4.86
CA PRO A 56 -18.91 -7.24 -6.26
C PRO A 56 -18.55 -5.85 -6.83
N PRO A 57 -17.80 -5.78 -7.94
CA PRO A 57 -17.54 -4.52 -8.64
C PRO A 57 -18.84 -3.82 -9.07
N ALA A 58 -18.76 -2.49 -9.26
CA ALA A 58 -19.88 -1.58 -9.57
C ALA A 58 -21.03 -1.51 -8.54
N GLN A 59 -21.09 -2.41 -7.55
CA GLN A 59 -22.13 -2.40 -6.51
C GLN A 59 -21.60 -1.84 -5.19
N VAL A 60 -20.37 -2.21 -4.82
CA VAL A 60 -19.75 -1.79 -3.56
C VAL A 60 -18.65 -0.77 -3.85
N PRO A 61 -18.80 0.51 -3.44
CA PRO A 61 -17.69 1.46 -3.53
C PRO A 61 -16.60 1.13 -2.50
N LEU A 62 -15.35 1.40 -2.85
CA LEU A 62 -14.20 1.19 -1.99
C LEU A 62 -13.50 2.52 -1.70
N GLU A 63 -12.94 2.67 -0.51
CA GLU A 63 -12.10 3.82 -0.16
C GLU A 63 -10.76 3.34 0.39
N LEU A 64 -9.66 3.65 -0.30
CA LEU A 64 -8.33 3.35 0.22
C LEU A 64 -7.95 4.36 1.31
N VAL A 65 -7.57 3.88 2.49
CA VAL A 65 -7.13 4.74 3.59
C VAL A 65 -5.84 5.47 3.23
N LEU A 66 -4.91 4.82 2.53
CA LEU A 66 -3.67 5.38 2.00
C LEU A 66 -3.56 5.07 0.50
N VAL A 67 -3.29 6.10 -0.31
CA VAL A 67 -3.06 5.93 -1.76
C VAL A 67 -1.58 6.17 -2.11
N ASP A 68 -0.86 6.98 -1.32
CA ASP A 68 0.55 7.25 -1.59
C ASP A 68 1.40 5.97 -1.54
N GLY A 69 2.45 5.92 -2.37
CA GLY A 69 3.34 4.77 -2.49
C GLY A 69 2.94 3.87 -3.65
N ALA A 70 3.90 3.09 -4.15
CA ALA A 70 3.70 2.24 -5.33
C ALA A 70 2.59 1.21 -5.13
N PHE A 71 2.48 0.61 -3.93
CA PHE A 71 1.38 -0.30 -3.59
C PHE A 71 0.02 0.41 -3.64
N GLY A 72 -0.12 1.55 -2.95
CA GLY A 72 -1.40 2.27 -2.85
C GLY A 72 -1.89 2.79 -4.20
N GLN A 73 -0.97 3.33 -5.02
CA GLN A 73 -1.26 3.83 -6.35
C GLN A 73 -1.68 2.69 -7.30
N ALA A 74 -0.89 1.61 -7.35
CA ALA A 74 -1.23 0.45 -8.16
C ALA A 74 -2.56 -0.18 -7.72
N LEU A 75 -2.84 -0.25 -6.42
CA LEU A 75 -4.10 -0.79 -5.91
C LEU A 75 -5.29 0.07 -6.34
N ASP A 76 -5.20 1.40 -6.25
CA ASP A 76 -6.26 2.32 -6.73
C ASP A 76 -6.51 2.13 -8.23
N GLU A 77 -5.45 2.11 -9.05
CA GLU A 77 -5.53 1.95 -10.50
C GLU A 77 -6.16 0.61 -10.89
N VAL A 78 -5.68 -0.49 -10.31
CA VAL A 78 -6.15 -1.84 -10.63
C VAL A 78 -7.60 -2.04 -10.18
N LEU A 79 -7.99 -1.53 -9.01
CA LEU A 79 -9.39 -1.60 -8.55
C LEU A 79 -10.32 -0.82 -9.48
N ARG A 80 -9.94 0.39 -9.91
CA ARG A 80 -10.72 1.14 -10.90
C ARG A 80 -10.82 0.38 -12.23
N ALA A 81 -9.73 -0.20 -12.71
CA ALA A 81 -9.72 -1.01 -13.93
C ALA A 81 -10.63 -2.25 -13.81
N LYS A 82 -10.77 -2.82 -12.62
CA LYS A 82 -11.68 -3.93 -12.31
C LYS A 82 -13.14 -3.48 -12.11
N GLY A 83 -13.45 -2.19 -12.24
CA GLY A 83 -14.80 -1.65 -12.20
C GLY A 83 -15.28 -1.18 -10.82
N PHE A 84 -14.38 -1.02 -9.84
CA PHE A 84 -14.74 -0.41 -8.56
C PHE A 84 -14.83 1.11 -8.69
N ALA A 85 -15.83 1.68 -8.01
CA ALA A 85 -15.84 3.10 -7.72
C ALA A 85 -14.96 3.37 -6.50
N VAL A 86 -13.70 3.79 -6.73
CA VAL A 86 -12.73 4.06 -5.65
C VAL A 86 -12.74 5.54 -5.26
N GLY A 87 -12.89 5.85 -3.98
CA GLY A 87 -12.85 7.20 -3.43
C GLY A 87 -13.75 7.39 -2.19
N PRO A 88 -13.70 8.57 -1.55
CA PRO A 88 -14.48 8.82 -0.33
C PRO A 88 -15.98 8.87 -0.66
N LYS A 89 -16.73 7.85 -0.22
CA LYS A 89 -18.20 7.80 -0.27
C LYS A 89 -18.75 7.34 1.07
N ARG A 90 -19.98 7.76 1.40
CA ARG A 90 -20.61 7.48 2.70
C ARG A 90 -20.80 5.98 2.98
N ASP A 91 -21.04 5.22 1.91
CA ASP A 91 -21.30 3.77 1.90
C ASP A 91 -20.08 2.96 1.46
N ALA A 92 -18.91 3.58 1.28
CA ALA A 92 -17.71 2.87 0.86
C ALA A 92 -17.17 1.95 1.95
N VAL A 93 -16.77 0.74 1.53
CA VAL A 93 -15.94 -0.13 2.36
C VAL A 93 -14.53 0.46 2.39
N ARG A 94 -14.07 0.85 3.58
CA ARG A 94 -12.71 1.38 3.74
C ARG A 94 -11.71 0.24 3.77
N ILE A 95 -10.68 0.36 2.94
CA ILE A 95 -9.61 -0.62 2.79
C ILE A 95 -8.33 -0.01 3.35
N ALA A 96 -7.74 -0.69 4.32
CA ALA A 96 -6.43 -0.37 4.85
C ALA A 96 -5.46 -1.54 4.63
N TYR A 97 -4.18 -1.25 4.56
CA TYR A 97 -3.16 -2.25 4.31
C TYR A 97 -1.87 -2.00 5.07
N ILE A 98 -1.15 -3.06 5.43
CA ILE A 98 0.22 -2.99 5.93
C ILE A 98 1.08 -3.76 4.94
N VAL A 99 2.04 -3.07 4.32
CA VAL A 99 2.95 -3.65 3.33
C VAL A 99 4.38 -3.35 3.73
N ASN A 100 5.16 -4.40 3.99
CA ASN A 100 6.51 -4.30 4.51
C ASN A 100 7.39 -5.48 4.09
N PRO A 101 8.71 -5.32 4.04
CA PRO A 101 9.64 -6.45 4.05
C PRO A 101 9.47 -7.27 5.35
N LEU A 102 9.61 -8.59 5.26
CA LEU A 102 9.68 -9.47 6.42
C LEU A 102 11.09 -9.46 7.01
N SER A 103 11.20 -9.09 8.29
CA SER A 103 12.49 -9.00 8.98
C SER A 103 13.09 -10.38 9.31
N ASP A 104 12.25 -11.39 9.50
CA ASP A 104 12.63 -12.77 9.81
C ASP A 104 12.95 -13.60 8.56
N GLU A 105 12.52 -13.14 7.38
CA GLU A 105 12.72 -13.80 6.09
C GLU A 105 13.23 -12.79 5.04
N PRO A 106 14.55 -12.49 5.04
CA PRO A 106 15.13 -11.52 4.11
C PRO A 106 14.84 -11.87 2.65
N GLY A 107 14.45 -10.87 1.87
CA GLY A 107 14.05 -11.07 0.47
C GLY A 107 12.58 -11.47 0.29
N THR A 108 11.78 -11.48 1.35
CA THR A 108 10.33 -11.71 1.26
C THR A 108 9.56 -10.46 1.71
N GLY A 109 8.59 -10.05 0.90
CA GLY A 109 7.62 -9.02 1.21
C GLY A 109 6.35 -9.61 1.80
N PHE A 110 5.67 -8.84 2.64
CA PHE A 110 4.39 -9.18 3.24
C PHE A 110 3.40 -8.05 2.99
N ALA A 111 2.17 -8.42 2.65
CA ALA A 111 1.04 -7.52 2.55
C ALA A 111 -0.13 -8.09 3.34
N GLN A 112 -0.69 -7.30 4.25
CA GLN A 112 -1.95 -7.58 4.92
C GLN A 112 -2.94 -6.49 4.55
N VAL A 113 -4.17 -6.88 4.20
CA VAL A 113 -5.27 -5.97 3.89
C VAL A 113 -6.39 -6.20 4.90
N ARG A 114 -7.00 -5.12 5.36
CA ARG A 114 -8.14 -5.10 6.27
C ARG A 114 -9.23 -4.19 5.73
N ALA A 115 -10.43 -4.72 5.64
CA ALA A 115 -11.64 -3.96 5.30
C ALA A 115 -12.35 -3.46 6.56
N SER A 116 -13.10 -2.36 6.45
CA SER A 116 -13.93 -1.82 7.54
C SER A 116 -15.07 -2.75 7.98
N THR A 117 -15.47 -3.67 7.11
CA THR A 117 -16.47 -4.72 7.34
C THR A 117 -15.95 -5.88 8.18
N GLY A 118 -14.63 -5.95 8.41
CA GLY A 118 -13.97 -6.89 9.33
C GLY A 118 -13.12 -7.96 8.65
N GLU A 119 -13.23 -8.11 7.33
CA GLU A 119 -12.44 -9.04 6.53
C GLU A 119 -10.96 -8.66 6.56
N VAL A 120 -10.12 -9.67 6.75
CA VAL A 120 -8.66 -9.52 6.75
C VAL A 120 -8.08 -10.67 5.94
N PHE A 121 -7.15 -10.34 5.04
CA PHE A 121 -6.37 -11.32 4.31
C PHE A 121 -4.92 -10.85 4.19
N ALA A 122 -4.01 -11.79 3.97
CA ALA A 122 -2.60 -11.49 3.84
C ALA A 122 -1.90 -12.47 2.92
N PHE A 123 -0.80 -12.04 2.32
CA PHE A 123 0.03 -12.87 1.46
C PHE A 123 1.49 -12.43 1.52
N ARG A 124 2.35 -13.30 1.02
CA ARG A 124 3.80 -13.11 0.96
C ARG A 124 4.27 -13.23 -0.48
N LYS A 125 5.37 -12.55 -0.80
CA LYS A 125 6.00 -12.60 -2.13
C LYS A 125 7.50 -12.51 -1.99
N ALA A 126 8.24 -13.35 -2.72
CA ALA A 126 9.68 -13.15 -2.90
C ALA A 126 9.94 -11.85 -3.67
N LEU A 127 10.81 -11.00 -3.14
CA LEU A 127 11.23 -9.71 -3.68
C LEU A 127 12.36 -9.88 -4.70
N ARG A 128 12.42 -8.99 -5.70
CA ARG A 128 13.37 -9.05 -6.81
C ARG A 128 14.06 -7.72 -7.07
#